data_AF-A0A2V7HJJ9-F1
#
_entry.id   AF-A0A2V7HJJ9-F1
#
_cell.length_a   1.000
_cell.length_b   1.000
_cell.length_c   1.000
_cell.angle_alpha   90.00
_cell.angle_beta   90.00
_cell.angle_gamma   90.00
#
_symmetry.space_group_name_H-M   'P 1'
#
loop_
_entity.id
_entity.type
_entity.pdbx_description
1 polymer ?
#
loop_
_entity_poly.entity_id
_entity_poly.type
_entity_poly.pdbx_seq_one_letter_code
_entity_poly.pdbx_strand_id
1 'polypeptide(L)'
;MPETLREKLRITPHILIWMLGFIAVAVVGGFLMMDLSGLSAADQFVLARWSFPGLRIYLWLEGALLAAIVTALGVHVTSTGFVVASGGASQMFGIRTHPRMPRQFGYVFVFLGASLVALSLTTLVLLNSCRYMRLV
;
A
#
# COMPACT_ATOMS: atom_id res chain seq x y z
N MET A 1 38.47 13.33 -1.34
CA MET A 1 37.01 13.31 -1.06
C MET A 1 36.66 11.91 -0.58
N PRO A 2 36.18 11.75 0.66
CA PRO A 2 36.24 10.45 1.34
C PRO A 2 35.14 9.51 0.81
N GLU A 3 35.54 8.31 0.40
CA GLU A 3 34.69 7.23 -0.12
C GLU A 3 33.55 6.82 0.83
N THR A 4 33.68 7.17 2.11
CA THR A 4 32.67 7.00 3.17
C THR A 4 31.29 7.63 2.86
N LEU A 5 31.23 8.65 2.00
CA LEU A 5 29.97 9.31 1.63
C LEU A 5 29.23 8.57 0.50
N ARG A 6 29.96 7.81 -0.34
CA ARG A 6 29.39 7.02 -1.43
C ARG A 6 28.74 5.72 -0.94
N GLU A 7 29.24 5.15 0.16
CA GLU A 7 28.61 3.99 0.83
C GLU A 7 27.38 4.36 1.65
N LYS A 8 27.36 5.54 2.30
CA LYS A 8 26.23 5.96 3.13
C LYS A 8 24.95 6.27 2.36
N LEU A 9 25.03 6.50 1.05
CA LEU A 9 23.88 6.77 0.19
C LEU A 9 23.62 5.65 -0.82
N ARG A 10 24.07 4.42 -0.55
CA ARG A 10 23.57 3.26 -1.30
C ARG A 10 22.17 2.94 -0.80
N ILE A 11 21.19 3.76 -1.20
CA ILE A 11 19.78 3.40 -1.16
C ILE A 11 19.71 2.06 -1.88
N THR A 12 19.58 0.99 -1.10
CA THR A 12 19.45 -0.35 -1.65
C THR A 12 18.19 -0.31 -2.51
N PRO A 13 18.17 -0.83 -3.74
CA PRO A 13 17.00 -0.75 -4.63
C PRO A 13 15.71 -1.23 -3.94
N HIS A 14 15.86 -2.13 -2.96
CA HIS A 14 14.79 -2.58 -2.08
C HIS A 14 14.12 -1.46 -1.25
N ILE A 15 14.88 -0.52 -0.69
CA ILE A 15 14.36 0.64 0.08
C ILE A 15 13.58 1.56 -0.85
N LEU A 16 14.10 1.80 -2.07
CA LEU A 16 13.45 2.64 -3.07
C LEU A 16 12.06 2.08 -3.45
N ILE A 17 11.97 0.77 -3.69
CA ILE A 17 10.69 0.09 -4.01
C ILE A 17 9.67 0.29 -2.89
N TRP A 18 10.08 0.18 -1.63
CA TRP A 18 9.17 0.35 -0.51
C TRP A 18 8.77 1.80 -0.26
N MET A 19 9.70 2.76 -0.40
CA MET A 19 9.35 4.18 -0.37
C MET A 19 8.36 4.53 -1.48
N LEU A 20 8.59 4.04 -2.71
CA LEU A 20 7.66 4.22 -3.82
C LEU A 20 6.29 3.59 -3.52
N GLY A 21 6.28 2.42 -2.87
CA GLY A 21 5.04 1.77 -2.40
C GLY A 21 4.26 2.65 -1.40
N PHE A 22 4.92 3.19 -0.38
CA PHE A 22 4.28 4.10 0.58
C PHE A 22 3.79 5.39 -0.05
N ILE A 23 4.58 5.99 -0.94
CA ILE A 23 4.19 7.18 -1.70
C ILE A 23 2.98 6.86 -2.57
N ALA A 24 2.96 5.71 -3.26
CA ALA A 24 1.84 5.29 -4.07
C ALA A 24 0.57 5.08 -3.23
N VAL A 25 0.67 4.46 -2.04
CA VAL A 25 -0.49 4.34 -1.13
C VAL A 25 -1.00 5.71 -0.69
N ALA A 26 -0.12 6.63 -0.31
CA ALA A 26 -0.53 7.96 0.13
C ALA A 26 -1.16 8.78 -1.00
N VAL A 27 -0.58 8.72 -2.20
CA VAL A 27 -1.08 9.42 -3.38
C VAL A 27 -2.41 8.82 -3.83
N VAL A 28 -2.46 7.51 -4.12
CA VAL A 28 -3.68 6.84 -4.60
C VAL A 28 -4.77 6.87 -3.55
N GLY A 29 -4.44 6.67 -2.26
CA GLY A 29 -5.40 6.80 -1.17
C GLY A 29 -5.96 8.21 -1.02
N GLY A 30 -5.11 9.23 -1.22
CA GLY A 30 -5.54 10.64 -1.25
C GLY A 30 -6.47 10.96 -2.42
N PHE A 31 -6.14 10.47 -3.62
CA PHE A 31 -7.01 10.56 -4.80
C PHE A 31 -8.36 9.89 -4.53
N LEU A 32 -8.35 8.65 -4.06
CA LEU A 32 -9.59 7.91 -3.75
C LEU A 32 -10.48 8.65 -2.73
N MET A 33 -9.88 9.30 -1.73
CA MET A 33 -10.61 10.10 -0.75
C MET A 33 -11.26 11.33 -1.38
N MET A 34 -10.56 11.99 -2.32
CA MET A 34 -11.10 13.11 -3.09
C MET A 34 -12.17 12.66 -4.09
N ASP A 35 -11.99 11.51 -4.74
CA ASP A 35 -12.95 10.95 -5.70
C ASP A 35 -14.25 10.52 -4.99
N LEU A 36 -14.14 9.84 -3.84
CA LEU A 36 -15.29 9.47 -3.00
C LEU A 36 -16.02 10.68 -2.40
N SER A 37 -15.38 11.86 -2.33
CA SER A 37 -16.02 13.10 -1.90
C SER A 37 -16.85 13.79 -2.99
N GLY A 38 -16.80 13.30 -4.25
CA GLY A 38 -17.52 13.84 -5.39
C GLY A 38 -17.00 15.19 -5.91
N LEU A 39 -15.84 15.64 -5.43
CA LEU A 39 -15.21 16.92 -5.80
C LEU A 39 -14.00 16.76 -6.71
N SER A 40 -13.68 15.54 -7.15
CA SER A 40 -12.49 15.28 -7.95
C SER A 40 -12.61 15.82 -9.38
N ALA A 41 -11.63 16.64 -9.76
CA ALA A 41 -11.49 17.13 -11.14
C ALA A 41 -11.22 15.99 -12.14
N ALA A 42 -10.64 14.87 -11.68
CA ALA A 42 -10.40 13.69 -12.50
C ALA A 42 -11.73 12.98 -12.83
N ASP A 43 -12.62 12.84 -11.86
CA ASP A 43 -13.95 12.25 -12.07
C ASP A 43 -14.78 13.07 -13.06
N GLN A 44 -14.76 14.40 -12.92
CA GLN A 44 -15.46 15.29 -13.84
C GLN A 44 -14.87 15.24 -15.25
N PHE A 45 -13.54 15.11 -15.37
CA PHE A 45 -12.88 14.94 -16.66
C PHE A 45 -13.24 13.62 -17.34
N VAL A 46 -13.24 12.50 -16.60
CA VAL A 46 -13.62 11.18 -17.14
C VAL A 46 -15.09 11.15 -17.53
N LEU A 47 -15.98 11.76 -16.74
CA LEU A 47 -17.39 11.92 -17.10
C LEU A 47 -17.57 12.77 -18.37
N ALA A 48 -16.85 13.89 -18.46
CA ALA A 48 -16.94 14.80 -19.59
C ALA A 48 -16.35 14.21 -20.88
N ARG A 49 -15.32 13.36 -20.79
CA ARG A 49 -14.58 12.89 -21.96
C ARG A 49 -14.93 11.48 -22.40
N TRP A 50 -15.28 10.58 -21.49
CA TRP A 50 -15.53 9.17 -21.78
C TRP A 50 -17.00 8.81 -21.68
N SER A 51 -17.51 8.63 -20.46
CA SER A 51 -18.90 8.30 -20.13
C SER A 51 -19.00 7.83 -18.68
N PHE A 52 -20.22 7.70 -18.18
CA PHE A 52 -20.54 7.09 -16.90
C PHE A 52 -19.94 5.67 -16.70
N PRO A 53 -20.06 4.72 -17.65
CA PRO A 53 -19.35 3.44 -17.59
C PRO A 53 -17.82 3.57 -17.55
N GLY A 54 -17.26 4.57 -18.23
CA GLY A 54 -15.82 4.86 -18.20
C GLY A 54 -15.32 5.30 -16.83
N LEU A 55 -16.09 6.16 -16.14
CA LEU A 55 -15.81 6.56 -14.76
C LEU A 55 -15.82 5.37 -13.81
N ARG A 56 -16.78 4.46 -13.97
CA ARG A 56 -16.86 3.24 -13.15
C ARG A 56 -15.62 2.37 -13.29
N ILE A 57 -15.12 2.17 -14.51
CA ILE A 57 -13.89 1.40 -14.76
C ILE A 57 -12.68 2.11 -14.15
N TYR A 58 -12.59 3.43 -14.29
CA TYR A 58 -11.52 4.25 -13.72
C TYR A 58 -11.42 4.08 -12.19
N LEU A 59 -12.53 4.30 -11.48
CA LEU A 59 -12.60 4.16 -10.02
C LEU A 59 -12.32 2.72 -9.56
N TRP A 60 -12.75 1.72 -10.32
CA TRP A 60 -12.43 0.32 -10.03
C TRP A 60 -10.93 0.05 -10.15
N LEU A 61 -10.28 0.63 -11.16
CA LEU A 61 -8.88 0.41 -11.44
C LEU A 61 -8.00 1.09 -10.39
N GLU A 62 -8.31 2.33 -10.00
CA GLU A 62 -7.61 3.02 -8.91
C GLU A 62 -7.80 2.32 -7.57
N GLY A 63 -9.03 1.95 -7.25
CA GLY A 63 -9.35 1.24 -6.01
C GLY A 63 -8.70 -0.14 -5.92
N ALA A 64 -8.71 -0.90 -7.02
CA ALA A 64 -8.04 -2.19 -7.11
C ALA A 64 -6.52 -2.05 -7.03
N LEU A 65 -5.94 -1.01 -7.66
CA LEU A 65 -4.52 -0.71 -7.58
C LEU A 65 -4.11 -0.40 -6.13
N LEU A 66 -4.87 0.45 -5.44
CA LEU A 66 -4.62 0.76 -4.02
C LEU A 66 -4.69 -0.50 -3.17
N ALA A 67 -5.73 -1.30 -3.34
CA ALA A 67 -5.90 -2.55 -2.60
C ALA A 67 -4.75 -3.52 -2.86
N ALA A 68 -4.30 -3.66 -4.11
CA ALA A 68 -3.17 -4.51 -4.46
C ALA A 68 -1.87 -4.06 -3.77
N ILE A 69 -1.56 -2.76 -3.77
CA ILE A 69 -0.35 -2.21 -3.13
C ILE A 69 -0.40 -2.41 -1.61
N VAL A 70 -1.53 -2.10 -0.98
CA VAL A 70 -1.71 -2.28 0.48
C VAL A 70 -1.65 -3.76 0.85
N THR A 71 -2.21 -4.66 0.04
CA THR A 71 -2.10 -6.11 0.25
C THR A 71 -0.66 -6.57 0.16
N ALA A 72 0.09 -6.13 -0.86
CA ALA A 72 1.50 -6.48 -1.02
C ALA A 72 2.35 -6.01 0.17
N LEU A 73 2.10 -4.79 0.66
CA LEU A 73 2.69 -4.26 1.90
C LEU A 73 2.33 -5.15 3.11
N GLY A 74 1.05 -5.44 3.31
CA GLY A 74 0.57 -6.26 4.41
C GLY A 74 1.17 -7.67 4.42
N VAL A 75 1.24 -8.32 3.26
CA VAL A 75 1.87 -9.65 3.09
C VAL A 75 3.36 -9.60 3.41
N HIS A 76 4.09 -8.57 2.94
CA HIS A 76 5.51 -8.43 3.25
C HIS A 76 5.77 -8.21 4.75
N VAL A 77 4.97 -7.34 5.39
CA VAL A 77 5.03 -7.09 6.83
C VAL A 77 4.71 -8.38 7.62
N THR A 78 3.73 -9.16 7.15
CA THR A 78 3.35 -10.43 7.76
C THR A 78 4.49 -11.46 7.66
N SER A 79 5.05 -11.63 6.46
CA SER A 79 6.17 -12.54 6.20
C SER A 79 7.41 -12.20 7.03
N THR A 80 7.78 -10.91 7.07
CA THR A 80 8.89 -10.43 7.92
C THR A 80 8.59 -10.66 9.40
N GLY A 81 7.34 -10.43 9.85
CA GLY A 81 6.89 -10.73 11.20
C GLY A 81 7.04 -12.20 11.59
N PHE A 82 6.68 -13.13 10.71
CA PHE A 82 6.88 -14.57 10.93
C PHE A 82 8.37 -14.94 11.09
N VAL A 83 9.25 -14.36 10.27
CA VAL A 83 10.70 -14.58 10.38
C VAL A 83 11.25 -14.03 11.70
N VAL A 84 10.78 -12.87 12.14
CA VAL A 84 11.19 -12.29 13.44
C VAL A 84 10.65 -13.11 14.61
N ALA A 85 9.40 -13.60 14.53
CA ALA A 85 8.79 -14.42 15.57
C ALA A 85 9.50 -15.77 15.74
N SER A 86 10.01 -16.36 14.65
CA SER A 86 10.83 -17.58 14.68
C SER A 86 12.27 -17.34 15.15
N GLY A 87 12.68 -16.09 15.40
CA GLY A 87 14.02 -15.71 15.85
C GLY A 87 15.04 -15.59 14.73
N GLY A 88 14.59 -15.54 13.47
CA GLY A 88 15.44 -15.29 12.31
C GLY A 88 15.78 -13.80 12.14
N ALA A 89 16.90 -13.54 11.49
CA ALA A 89 17.21 -12.19 11.01
C ALA A 89 16.39 -11.93 9.73
N SER A 90 15.61 -10.86 9.72
CA SER A 90 14.82 -10.42 8.58
C SER A 90 15.24 -9.03 8.10
N GLN A 91 14.77 -8.62 6.93
CA GLN A 91 14.95 -7.28 6.40
C GLN A 91 13.56 -6.69 6.13
N MET A 92 13.18 -5.70 6.92
CA MET A 92 11.90 -5.00 6.79
C MET A 92 12.15 -3.66 6.12
N PHE A 93 11.53 -3.44 4.95
CA PHE A 93 11.69 -2.20 4.18
C PHE A 93 13.14 -1.80 3.88
N GLY A 94 14.00 -2.82 3.69
CA GLY A 94 15.42 -2.62 3.44
C GLY A 94 16.27 -2.36 4.69
N ILE A 95 15.67 -2.28 5.88
CA ILE A 95 16.36 -2.19 7.18
C ILE A 95 16.46 -3.59 7.78
N ARG A 96 17.66 -4.04 8.13
CA ARG A 96 17.84 -5.33 8.82
C ARG A 96 17.27 -5.25 10.23
N THR A 97 16.38 -6.17 10.58
CA THR A 97 15.89 -6.33 11.95
C THR A 97 17.04 -6.83 12.82
N HIS A 98 17.23 -6.20 13.99
CA HIS A 98 18.35 -6.54 14.86
C HIS A 98 18.16 -7.95 15.46
N PRO A 99 19.20 -8.80 15.54
CA PRO A 99 19.07 -10.18 16.04
C PRO A 99 18.62 -10.29 17.51
N ARG A 100 18.70 -9.19 18.26
CA ARG A 100 18.25 -9.10 19.66
C ARG A 100 16.80 -8.63 19.81
N MET A 101 16.05 -8.47 18.71
CA MET A 101 14.64 -8.10 18.81
C MET A 101 13.84 -9.18 19.54
N PRO A 102 13.05 -8.81 20.57
CA PRO A 102 12.13 -9.74 21.22
C PRO A 102 11.16 -10.36 20.21
N ARG A 103 10.91 -11.67 20.33
CA ARG A 103 9.96 -12.41 19.47
C ARG A 103 8.56 -11.80 19.46
N GLN A 104 8.19 -11.09 20.53
CA GLN A 104 6.95 -10.32 20.66
C GLN A 104 6.75 -9.31 19.52
N PHE A 105 7.83 -8.68 19.03
CA PHE A 105 7.75 -7.75 17.89
C PHE A 105 7.35 -8.46 16.59
N GLY A 106 7.73 -9.72 16.41
CA GLY A 106 7.31 -10.52 15.26
C GLY A 106 5.79 -10.69 15.20
N TYR A 107 5.14 -10.96 16.36
CA TYR A 107 3.69 -11.04 16.44
C TYR A 107 2.99 -9.71 16.17
N VAL A 108 3.57 -8.59 16.63
CA VAL A 108 3.07 -7.24 16.32
C VAL A 108 3.11 -6.98 14.81
N PHE A 109 4.20 -7.37 14.14
CA PHE A 109 4.29 -7.25 12.68
C PHE A 109 3.29 -8.15 11.96
N VAL A 110 3.11 -9.40 12.37
CA VAL A 110 2.08 -10.29 11.80
C VAL A 110 0.69 -9.67 11.95
N PHE A 111 0.36 -9.15 13.12
CA PHE A 111 -0.93 -8.50 13.37
C PHE A 111 -1.13 -7.25 12.50
N LEU A 112 -0.11 -6.40 12.41
CA LEU A 112 -0.14 -5.20 11.57
C LEU A 112 -0.32 -5.56 10.09
N GLY A 113 0.45 -6.54 9.60
CA GLY A 113 0.39 -7.00 8.22
C GLY A 113 -0.98 -7.62 7.87
N ALA A 114 -1.52 -8.46 8.75
CA ALA A 114 -2.86 -9.03 8.60
C ALA A 114 -3.95 -7.94 8.61
N SER A 115 -3.81 -6.91 9.46
CA SER A 115 -4.74 -5.78 9.51
C SER A 115 -4.73 -4.98 8.20
N LEU A 116 -3.55 -4.77 7.59
CA LEU A 116 -3.44 -4.11 6.29
C LEU A 116 -4.12 -4.91 5.17
N VAL A 117 -3.94 -6.24 5.16
CA VAL A 117 -4.63 -7.12 4.20
C VAL A 117 -6.14 -7.13 4.43
N ALA A 118 -6.59 -7.14 5.69
CA ALA A 118 -8.02 -7.04 6.00
C ALA A 118 -8.60 -5.68 5.55
N LEU A 119 -7.86 -4.59 5.75
CA LEU A 119 -8.23 -3.26 5.29
C LEU A 119 -8.37 -3.21 3.76
N SER A 120 -7.42 -3.80 3.02
CA SER A 120 -7.47 -3.82 1.55
C SER A 120 -8.62 -4.65 0.99
N LEU A 121 -8.95 -5.77 1.62
CA LEU A 121 -10.14 -6.56 1.29
C LEU A 121 -11.41 -5.78 1.59
N THR A 122 -11.45 -5.07 2.71
CA THR A 122 -12.60 -4.25 3.10
C THR A 122 -12.81 -3.10 2.11
N THR A 123 -11.75 -2.43 1.64
CA THR A 123 -11.87 -1.39 0.62
C THR A 123 -12.36 -1.95 -0.72
N LEU A 124 -11.91 -3.13 -1.15
CA LEU A 124 -12.46 -3.78 -2.36
C LEU A 124 -13.95 -4.10 -2.23
N VAL A 125 -14.38 -4.62 -1.07
CA VAL A 125 -15.79 -4.91 -0.79
C VAL A 125 -16.60 -3.61 -0.78
N LEU A 126 -16.08 -2.55 -0.15
CA LEU A 126 -16.72 -1.24 -0.12
C LEU A 126 -16.84 -0.63 -1.51
N LEU A 127 -15.80 -0.69 -2.35
CA LEU A 127 -15.87 -0.23 -3.73
C LEU A 127 -16.95 -0.98 -4.52
N ASN A 128 -16.98 -2.31 -4.39
CA ASN A 128 -17.95 -3.14 -5.11
C ASN A 128 -19.40 -2.93 -4.61
N SER A 129 -19.58 -2.55 -3.34
CA SER A 129 -20.88 -2.24 -2.74
C SER A 129 -21.28 -0.77 -2.82
N CYS A 130 -20.34 0.12 -3.18
CA CYS A 130 -20.57 1.55 -3.21
C CYS A 130 -21.64 1.88 -4.24
N ARG A 131 -22.64 2.66 -3.80
CA ARG A 131 -23.85 2.98 -4.58
C ARG A 131 -23.52 3.70 -5.90
N TYR A 132 -22.38 4.39 -5.97
CA TYR A 132 -21.86 5.04 -7.18
C TYR A 132 -21.50 4.04 -8.30
N MET A 133 -21.12 2.79 -7.99
CA MET A 133 -20.93 1.74 -9.01
C MET A 133 -22.21 1.00 -9.37
N ARG A 134 -23.28 1.15 -8.56
CA ARG A 134 -24.59 0.52 -8.79
C ARG A 134 -25.60 1.45 -9.48
N LEU A 135 -25.51 2.75 -9.25
CA LEU A 135 -26.38 3.77 -9.83
C LEU A 135 -25.88 4.29 -11.19
N VAL A 136 -24.61 4.02 -11.51
CA VAL A 136 -23.95 4.34 -12.79
C VAL A 136 -23.96 3.13 -13.71
#